data_AF-A0A380FFJ5-F1
#
_entry.id   AF-A0A380FFJ5-F1
#
_cell.length_a   1.000
_cell.length_b   1.000
_cell.length_c   1.000
_cell.angle_alpha   90.00
_cell.angle_beta   90.00
_cell.angle_gamma   90.00
#
_symmetry.space_group_name_H-M   'P 1'
#
loop_
_entity.id
_entity.type
_entity.pdbx_description
1 polymer ?
#
loop_
_entity_poly.entity_id
_entity_poly.type
_entity_poly.pdbx_seq_one_letter_code
_entity_poly.pdbx_strand_id
1 'polypeptide(L)'
;MMKGFIHFYLGAGNLFATKAHTFILPIERNGIKFNSPRFIHWLNERNIVPGYCHVNNLDLMNDLVYHGAHTLITDRPDLAERFKLTYK
;
A
#
# COMPACT_ATOMS: atom_id res chain seq x y z
N MET A 1 -3.05 10.88 2.07
CA MET A 1 -3.64 9.78 1.30
C MET A 1 -4.50 10.25 0.13
N MET A 2 -5.78 10.59 0.29
CA MET A 2 -6.70 10.85 -0.85
C MET A 2 -6.19 11.92 -1.81
N LYS A 3 -5.68 13.05 -1.28
CA LYS A 3 -5.02 14.08 -2.09
C LYS A 3 -3.89 13.51 -2.96
N GLY A 4 -3.08 12.61 -2.40
CA GLY A 4 -1.99 11.95 -3.14
C GLY A 4 -2.50 11.04 -4.24
N PHE A 5 -3.55 10.26 -3.98
CA PHE A 5 -4.20 9.42 -5.00
C PHE A 5 -4.75 10.25 -6.16
N ILE A 6 -5.40 11.38 -5.88
CA ILE A 6 -5.90 12.30 -6.92
C ILE A 6 -4.75 12.84 -7.78
N HIS A 7 -3.65 13.27 -7.17
CA HIS A 7 -2.50 13.79 -7.93
C HIS A 7 -1.84 12.69 -8.77
N PHE A 8 -1.74 11.48 -8.23
CA PHE A 8 -1.30 10.31 -8.99
C PHE A 8 -2.20 10.05 -10.19
N TYR A 9 -3.52 9.98 -9.97
CA TYR A 9 -4.50 9.67 -11.01
C TYR A 9 -4.49 10.70 -12.15
N LEU A 10 -4.34 11.99 -11.80
CA LEU A 10 -4.26 13.09 -12.76
C LEU A 10 -2.87 13.26 -13.41
N GLY A 11 -1.88 12.44 -13.06
CA GLY A 11 -0.49 12.62 -13.51
C GLY A 11 0.20 13.88 -12.94
N ALA A 12 -0.43 14.56 -11.99
CA ALA A 12 0.03 15.80 -11.36
C ALA A 12 0.97 15.53 -10.17
N GLY A 13 1.76 14.46 -10.23
CA GLY A 13 2.54 13.99 -9.08
C GLY A 13 3.61 14.96 -8.59
N ASN A 14 4.07 15.88 -9.44
CA ASN A 14 5.03 16.93 -9.10
C ASN A 14 4.41 18.08 -8.27
N LEU A 15 3.08 18.21 -8.29
CA LEU A 15 2.34 19.18 -7.48
C LEU A 15 1.94 18.62 -6.12
N PHE A 16 2.15 17.31 -5.91
CA PHE A 16 1.81 16.68 -4.66
C PHE A 16 2.92 16.90 -3.62
N ALA A 17 2.57 17.65 -2.58
CA ALA A 17 3.39 17.79 -1.38
C ALA A 17 2.66 17.22 -0.16
N THR A 18 3.41 16.55 0.71
CA THR A 18 2.93 16.08 2.01
C THR A 18 4.06 16.09 3.03
N LYS A 19 3.70 16.23 4.31
CA LYS A 19 4.62 16.04 5.44
C LYS A 19 4.59 14.60 5.98
N ALA A 20 3.66 13.77 5.50
CA ALA A 20 3.52 12.41 5.97
C ALA A 20 4.50 11.49 5.26
N HIS A 21 5.21 10.67 6.04
CA HIS A 21 6.19 9.70 5.54
C HIS A 21 5.58 8.31 5.29
N THR A 22 4.34 8.07 5.75
CA THR A 22 3.68 6.77 5.65
C THR A 22 2.20 6.98 5.38
N PHE A 23 1.61 6.14 4.51
CA PHE A 23 0.17 6.01 4.37
C PHE A 23 -0.27 4.59 4.72
N ILE A 24 -1.31 4.45 5.54
CA ILE A 24 -2.00 3.18 5.78
C ILE A 24 -3.28 3.16 4.95
N LEU A 25 -3.27 2.39 3.86
CA LEU A 25 -4.28 2.37 2.80
C LEU A 25 -5.23 1.16 2.97
N PRO A 26 -6.54 1.29 2.68
CA PRO A 26 -7.35 0.12 2.38
C PRO A 26 -6.95 -0.46 1.01
N ILE A 27 -7.31 -1.71 0.72
CA ILE A 27 -7.20 -2.26 -0.64
C ILE A 27 -8.13 -1.51 -1.59
N GLU A 28 -9.37 -1.31 -1.15
CA GLU A 28 -10.41 -0.62 -1.89
C GLU A 28 -11.26 0.26 -0.95
N ARG A 29 -11.73 1.40 -1.46
CA ARG A 29 -12.78 2.19 -0.81
C ARG A 29 -13.67 2.81 -1.88
N ASN A 30 -14.97 2.57 -1.80
CA ASN A 30 -15.97 3.11 -2.74
C ASN A 30 -15.63 2.81 -4.21
N GLY A 31 -15.23 1.58 -4.53
CA GLY A 31 -14.83 1.19 -5.89
C GLY A 31 -13.44 1.63 -6.34
N ILE A 32 -12.74 2.46 -5.54
CA ILE A 32 -11.39 2.93 -5.85
C ILE A 32 -10.38 1.98 -5.23
N LYS A 33 -9.54 1.36 -6.07
CA LYS A 33 -8.45 0.49 -5.65
C LYS A 33 -7.18 1.30 -5.38
N PHE A 34 -6.61 1.13 -4.20
CA PHE A 34 -5.38 1.81 -3.77
C PHE A 34 -4.16 0.89 -3.78
N ASN A 35 -4.29 -0.36 -4.21
CA ASN A 35 -3.21 -1.35 -4.23
C ASN A 35 -2.58 -1.57 -5.61
N SER A 36 -2.83 -0.69 -6.60
CA SER A 36 -2.20 -0.87 -7.91
C SER A 36 -0.66 -0.77 -7.81
N PRO A 37 0.10 -1.62 -8.51
CA PRO A 37 1.57 -1.58 -8.49
C PRO A 37 2.13 -0.20 -8.84
N ARG A 38 1.51 0.47 -9.83
CA ARG A 38 1.91 1.82 -10.27
C ARG A 38 1.74 2.86 -9.16
N PHE A 39 0.70 2.75 -8.34
CA PHE A 39 0.49 3.68 -7.23
C PHE A 39 1.45 3.42 -6.07
N ILE A 40 1.71 2.14 -5.76
CA ILE A 40 2.70 1.75 -4.74
C ILE A 40 4.08 2.29 -5.12
N HIS A 41 4.50 2.08 -6.37
CA HIS A 41 5.77 2.60 -6.86
C HIS A 41 5.83 4.13 -6.80
N TRP A 42 4.77 4.81 -7.24
CA TRP A 42 4.68 6.28 -7.20
C TRP A 42 4.82 6.86 -5.78
N LEU A 43 4.31 6.16 -4.77
CA LEU A 43 4.48 6.52 -3.35
C LEU A 43 5.93 6.32 -2.90
N ASN A 44 6.53 5.17 -3.25
CA ASN A 44 7.92 4.85 -2.93
C ASN A 44 8.90 5.86 -3.53
N GLU A 45 8.75 6.24 -4.80
CA GLU A 45 9.57 7.29 -5.45
C GLU A 45 9.51 8.65 -4.74
N ARG A 46 8.44 8.88 -3.96
CA ARG A 46 8.20 10.12 -3.20
C ARG A 46 8.56 9.99 -1.73
N ASN A 47 9.24 8.92 -1.33
CA ASN A 47 9.60 8.61 0.04
C ASN A 47 8.38 8.53 0.97
N ILE A 48 7.25 8.06 0.44
CA ILE A 48 6.04 7.78 1.22
C ILE A 48 5.92 6.26 1.33
N VAL A 49 6.20 5.74 2.51
CA VAL A 49 6.15 4.31 2.82
C VAL A 49 4.69 3.84 2.78
N PRO A 50 4.30 2.96 1.85
CA PRO A 50 2.93 2.47 1.78
C PRO A 50 2.75 1.28 2.72
N GLY A 51 1.69 1.33 3.52
CA GLY A 51 1.16 0.20 4.26
C GLY A 51 -0.30 -0.06 3.89
N TYR A 52 -0.75 -1.29 4.05
CA TYR A 52 -2.11 -1.71 3.71
C TYR A 52 -2.81 -2.38 4.89
N CYS A 53 -4.08 -2.04 5.10
CA CYS A 53 -4.92 -2.63 6.14
C CYS A 53 -5.97 -3.60 5.62
N HIS A 54 -6.43 -4.47 6.52
CA HIS A 54 -7.39 -5.54 6.28
C HIS A 54 -6.95 -6.51 5.17
N VAL A 55 -5.65 -6.80 5.10
CA VAL A 55 -5.09 -7.74 4.14
C VAL A 55 -5.22 -9.16 4.71
N ASN A 56 -6.26 -9.88 4.31
CA ASN A 56 -6.61 -11.19 4.89
C ASN A 56 -6.41 -12.36 3.90
N ASN A 57 -5.48 -12.21 2.96
CA ASN A 57 -5.15 -13.20 1.93
C ASN A 57 -3.63 -13.23 1.69
N LEU A 58 -3.01 -14.41 1.75
CA LEU A 58 -1.56 -14.57 1.62
C LEU A 58 -1.00 -14.16 0.26
N ASP A 59 -1.70 -14.46 -0.83
CA ASP A 59 -1.25 -14.10 -2.18
C ASP A 59 -1.24 -12.58 -2.34
N LEU A 60 -2.25 -11.89 -1.80
CA LEU A 60 -2.30 -10.44 -1.78
C LEU A 60 -1.22 -9.85 -0.86
N MET A 61 -0.91 -10.47 0.28
CA MET A 61 0.23 -10.05 1.11
C MET A 61 1.54 -10.11 0.32
N ASN A 62 1.75 -11.22 -0.42
CA ASN A 62 2.93 -11.41 -1.26
C ASN A 62 3.01 -10.35 -2.35
N ASP A 63 1.91 -10.12 -3.07
CA ASP A 63 1.82 -9.17 -4.17
C ASP A 63 2.12 -7.74 -3.71
N LEU A 64 1.52 -7.33 -2.59
CA LEU A 64 1.75 -6.01 -2.01
C LEU A 64 3.21 -5.80 -1.62
N VAL A 65 3.82 -6.76 -0.94
CA VAL A 65 5.23 -6.68 -0.51
C VAL A 65 6.15 -6.70 -1.73
N TYR A 66 5.89 -7.57 -2.71
CA TYR A 66 6.62 -7.62 -3.98
C TYR A 66 6.61 -6.26 -4.70
N HIS A 67 5.49 -5.54 -4.65
CA HIS A 67 5.37 -4.21 -5.24
C HIS A 67 5.89 -3.07 -4.35
N GLY A 68 6.38 -3.36 -3.15
CA GLY A 68 7.03 -2.41 -2.26
C GLY A 68 6.13 -1.81 -1.18
N ALA A 69 5.04 -2.49 -0.81
CA ALA A 69 4.38 -2.23 0.47
C ALA A 69 5.30 -2.65 1.63
N HIS A 70 5.42 -1.78 2.62
CA HIS A 70 6.28 -2.00 3.78
C HIS A 70 5.54 -2.60 4.96
N THR A 71 4.28 -2.18 5.17
CA THR A 71 3.47 -2.60 6.32
C THR A 71 2.21 -3.30 5.85
N LEU A 72 1.94 -4.48 6.40
CA LEU A 72 0.67 -5.19 6.22
C LEU A 72 -0.04 -5.30 7.57
N ILE A 73 -1.31 -4.88 7.61
CA ILE A 73 -2.19 -5.04 8.77
C ILE A 73 -3.27 -6.04 8.38
N THR A 74 -3.35 -7.11 9.14
CA THR A 74 -4.27 -8.22 8.90
C THR A 74 -5.11 -8.48 10.16
N ASP A 75 -6.36 -8.88 9.95
CA ASP A 75 -7.26 -9.33 11.02
C ASP A 75 -7.03 -10.83 11.34
N ARG A 76 -6.08 -11.46 10.62
CA ARG A 76 -5.77 -12.89 10.68
C ARG A 76 -4.36 -13.12 11.23
N PRO A 77 -4.21 -13.26 12.57
CA PRO A 77 -2.90 -13.49 13.18
C PRO A 77 -2.24 -14.79 12.67
N ASP A 78 -3.04 -15.81 12.36
CA ASP A 78 -2.57 -17.06 11.76
C ASP A 78 -1.91 -16.85 10.38
N LEU A 79 -2.46 -15.95 9.56
CA LEU A 79 -1.85 -15.59 8.28
C LEU A 79 -0.58 -14.77 8.47
N ALA A 80 -0.56 -13.85 9.44
CA ALA A 80 0.64 -13.06 9.75
C ALA A 80 1.82 -13.96 10.16
N GLU A 81 1.57 -14.96 11.01
CA GLU A 81 2.60 -15.92 11.43
C GLU A 81 3.11 -16.74 10.24
N ARG A 82 2.20 -17.30 9.44
CA ARG A 82 2.57 -18.05 8.23
C ARG A 82 3.40 -17.21 7.27
N PHE A 83 2.97 -15.98 6.99
CA PHE A 83 3.67 -15.06 6.11
C PHE A 83 5.10 -14.79 6.60
N LYS A 84 5.28 -14.50 7.90
CA LYS A 84 6.61 -14.28 8.48
C LYS A 84 7.53 -15.49 8.41
N LEU A 85 6.99 -16.71 8.50
CA LEU A 85 7.77 -17.94 8.41
C LEU A 85 8.22 -18.24 6.98
N THR A 86 7.41 -17.86 5.98
CA THR A 86 7.73 -18.08 4.56
C THR A 86 8.78 -17.11 4.03
N TYR A 87 8.82 -15.86 4.54
CA TYR A 87 9.62 -14.76 3.95
C TYR A 87 10.72 -14.21 4.88
N LYS A 88 11.46 -15.10 5.55
CA LYS A 88 12.69 -14.75 6.28
C LYS A 88 13.88 -14.49 5.35
#